data_AF-A0A1W0E437-F1
#
_entry.id   AF-A0A1W0E437-F1
#
_cell.length_a   1.000
_cell.length_b   1.000
_cell.length_c   1.000
_cell.angle_alpha   90.00
_cell.angle_beta   90.00
_cell.angle_gamma   90.00
#
_symmetry.space_group_name_H-M   'P 1'
#
loop_
_entity.id
_entity.type
_entity.pdbx_description
1 polymer ?
#
loop_
_entity_poly.entity_id
_entity_poly.type
_entity_poly.pdbx_seq_one_letter_code
_entity_poly.pdbx_strand_id
1 'polypeptide(L)'
;MSPPKIIVDSDEKEPNLNTKHTENIKKEAKNISEEILPVKKIKTNKNSQKNIDSDKFALDLIELMKSCYEKDLNKSKDNYEVQKIKHINEICNKLLNTKYQEKCLFHGCLDQIKIWLEPLPDRSLPNVVIKKNLLEVLSHMKNITRSDLLNSQVGKIVNFYSKNPRENMEIRRMAKNCVSKWKNMIIMEENEENGL
;
A
#
# COMPACT_ATOMS: atom_id res chain seq x y z
N MET A 1 47.96 -26.04 37.43
CA MET A 1 48.17 -27.21 36.56
C MET A 1 48.21 -26.71 35.13
N SER A 2 49.38 -26.75 34.49
CA SER A 2 49.54 -26.42 33.07
C SER A 2 49.90 -27.71 32.31
N PRO A 3 49.30 -27.95 31.14
CA PRO A 3 49.86 -28.85 30.14
C PRO A 3 50.70 -28.08 29.09
N PRO A 4 51.55 -28.76 28.34
CA PRO A 4 52.86 -28.26 27.91
C PRO A 4 52.95 -27.81 26.45
N LYS A 5 54.00 -27.02 26.16
CA LYS A 5 54.50 -26.70 24.82
C LYS A 5 55.02 -27.97 24.12
N ILE A 6 54.68 -28.13 22.85
CA ILE A 6 55.44 -28.98 21.92
C ILE A 6 55.93 -28.08 20.78
N ILE A 7 57.26 -28.11 20.61
CA ILE A 7 58.06 -27.52 19.55
C ILE A 7 58.11 -28.54 18.42
N VAL A 8 57.95 -28.09 17.17
CA VAL A 8 58.70 -28.62 16.02
C VAL A 8 58.85 -27.50 14.97
N ASP A 9 60.09 -26.99 14.87
CA ASP A 9 60.70 -26.46 13.64
C ASP A 9 60.63 -27.54 12.53
N SER A 10 60.74 -27.35 11.22
CA SER A 10 61.29 -26.33 10.30
C SER A 10 60.56 -26.59 8.96
N ASP A 11 60.41 -25.68 7.99
CA ASP A 11 61.47 -25.21 7.09
C ASP A 11 60.89 -24.14 6.14
N GLU A 12 61.69 -23.09 5.94
CA GLU A 12 61.91 -22.32 4.69
C GLU A 12 60.69 -21.78 3.89
N LYS A 13 60.61 -20.53 3.42
CA LYS A 13 61.55 -19.42 3.18
C LYS A 13 60.66 -18.21 2.85
N GLU A 14 60.82 -17.08 3.53
CA GLU A 14 60.37 -15.79 2.99
C GLU A 14 61.57 -15.01 2.44
N PRO A 15 61.61 -14.66 1.15
CA PRO A 15 62.41 -13.55 0.68
C PRO A 15 61.57 -12.26 0.69
N ASN A 16 61.93 -11.40 1.63
CA ASN A 16 61.90 -9.93 1.52
C ASN A 16 62.69 -9.52 0.26
N LEU A 17 62.50 -8.43 -0.50
CA LEU A 17 61.92 -7.10 -0.34
C LEU A 17 61.98 -6.51 -1.78
N ASN A 18 60.95 -5.84 -2.31
CA ASN A 18 61.24 -4.81 -3.33
C ASN A 18 60.22 -3.69 -3.41
N THR A 19 60.69 -2.54 -2.93
CA THR A 19 60.15 -1.18 -2.89
C THR A 19 59.92 -0.56 -4.28
N LYS A 20 59.09 -1.18 -5.12
CA LYS A 20 58.63 -0.61 -6.40
C LYS A 20 57.12 -0.67 -6.62
N HIS A 21 56.36 -1.24 -5.69
CA HIS A 21 54.92 -1.45 -5.88
C HIS A 21 54.02 -0.33 -5.32
N THR A 22 54.54 0.54 -4.47
CA THR A 22 53.75 1.60 -3.83
C THR A 22 53.62 2.90 -4.64
N GLU A 23 54.43 3.09 -5.69
CA GLU A 23 54.28 4.25 -6.59
C GLU A 23 53.32 4.00 -7.78
N ASN A 24 53.07 2.74 -8.15
CA ASN A 24 52.13 2.43 -9.24
C ASN A 24 50.67 2.51 -8.80
N ILE A 25 50.35 2.23 -7.53
CA ILE A 25 48.98 2.29 -7.01
C ILE A 25 48.44 3.74 -6.99
N LYS A 26 49.31 4.75 -6.86
CA LYS A 26 48.89 6.17 -6.88
C LYS A 26 48.72 6.76 -8.28
N LYS A 27 49.29 6.14 -9.33
CA LYS A 27 49.13 6.60 -10.72
C LYS A 27 47.88 6.03 -11.40
N GLU A 28 47.44 4.83 -11.03
CA GLU A 28 46.18 4.27 -11.54
C GLU A 28 44.92 4.95 -10.97
N ALA A 29 44.97 5.48 -9.75
CA ALA A 29 43.85 6.21 -9.14
C ALA A 29 43.54 7.58 -9.78
N LYS A 30 44.44 8.12 -10.63
CA LYS A 30 44.24 9.41 -11.32
C LYS A 30 43.72 9.30 -12.75
N ASN A 31 43.78 8.13 -13.38
CA ASN A 31 43.33 7.94 -14.76
C ASN A 31 41.94 7.29 -14.89
N ILE A 32 41.33 6.83 -13.79
CA ILE A 32 39.97 6.26 -13.82
C ILE A 32 38.90 7.38 -13.75
N SER A 33 39.28 8.62 -13.41
CA SER A 33 38.36 9.76 -13.29
C SER A 33 38.03 10.47 -14.61
N GLU A 34 38.61 10.09 -15.75
CA GLU A 34 38.43 10.81 -17.02
C GLU A 34 37.71 10.03 -18.13
N GLU A 35 37.29 8.78 -17.89
CA GLU A 35 36.41 8.06 -18.82
C GLU A 35 34.97 7.99 -18.29
N ILE A 36 34.47 9.12 -17.81
CA ILE A 36 33.03 9.34 -17.70
C ILE A 36 32.54 9.56 -19.14
N LEU A 37 32.17 8.46 -19.81
CA LEU A 37 31.25 8.50 -20.94
C LEU A 37 30.18 9.55 -20.61
N PRO A 38 29.87 10.51 -21.50
CA PRO A 38 28.84 11.48 -21.21
C PRO A 38 27.56 10.67 -20.95
N VAL A 39 27.18 10.55 -19.68
CA VAL A 39 25.88 10.04 -19.27
C VAL A 39 24.93 11.05 -19.88
N LYS A 40 24.47 10.76 -21.10
CA LYS A 40 23.31 11.41 -21.70
C LYS A 40 22.31 11.40 -20.57
N LYS A 41 21.98 12.57 -20.03
CA LYS A 41 20.89 12.74 -19.08
C LYS A 41 19.73 11.97 -19.69
N ILE A 42 19.48 10.75 -19.20
CA ILE A 42 18.30 10.01 -19.58
C ILE A 42 17.22 10.94 -19.08
N LYS A 43 16.56 11.63 -20.01
CA LYS A 43 15.35 12.40 -19.70
C LYS A 43 14.43 11.33 -19.16
N THR A 44 14.40 11.16 -17.84
CA THR A 44 13.45 10.28 -17.17
C THR A 44 12.11 10.71 -17.72
N ASN A 45 11.51 9.79 -18.47
CA ASN A 45 10.27 10.07 -19.18
C ASN A 45 9.30 10.59 -18.11
N LYS A 46 8.89 11.87 -18.20
CA LYS A 46 8.07 12.51 -17.15
C LYS A 46 6.83 11.66 -16.82
N ASN A 47 6.36 10.88 -17.80
CA ASN A 47 5.28 9.91 -17.64
C ASN A 47 5.64 8.72 -16.73
N SER A 48 6.85 8.15 -16.85
CA SER A 48 7.33 7.07 -15.97
C SER A 48 7.48 7.56 -14.52
N GLN A 49 8.04 8.76 -14.31
CA GLN A 49 8.15 9.33 -12.95
C GLN A 49 6.78 9.62 -12.36
N LYS A 50 5.86 10.21 -13.12
CA LYS A 50 4.48 10.51 -12.68
C LYS A 50 3.71 9.24 -12.27
N ASN A 51 3.92 8.13 -12.98
CA ASN A 51 3.33 6.84 -12.61
C ASN A 51 3.91 6.33 -11.28
N ILE A 52 5.24 6.36 -11.12
CA ILE A 52 5.91 5.96 -9.87
C ILE A 52 5.39 6.78 -8.68
N ASP A 53 5.23 8.10 -8.84
CA ASP A 53 4.72 8.97 -7.78
C ASP A 53 3.27 8.64 -7.41
N SER A 54 2.46 8.22 -8.39
CA SER A 54 1.05 7.86 -8.19
C SER A 54 0.89 6.49 -7.54
N ASP A 55 1.75 5.54 -7.91
CA ASP A 55 1.83 4.22 -7.24
C ASP A 55 2.28 4.37 -5.79
N LYS A 56 3.31 5.18 -5.54
CA LYS A 56 3.77 5.48 -4.18
C LYS A 56 2.66 6.12 -3.34
N PHE A 57 1.94 7.09 -3.89
CA PHE A 57 0.82 7.73 -3.19
C PHE A 57 -0.26 6.71 -2.78
N ALA A 58 -0.63 5.81 -3.71
CA ALA A 58 -1.63 4.79 -3.44
C ALA A 58 -1.14 3.82 -2.34
N LEU A 59 0.09 3.31 -2.45
CA LEU A 59 0.68 2.42 -1.45
C LEU A 59 0.75 3.06 -0.07
N ASP A 60 1.19 4.33 0.03
CA ASP A 60 1.26 5.07 1.29
C ASP A 60 -0.16 5.23 1.91
N LEU A 61 -1.19 5.43 1.10
CA LEU A 61 -2.58 5.52 1.56
C LEU A 61 -3.09 4.17 2.09
N ILE A 62 -2.82 3.07 1.37
CA ILE A 62 -3.17 1.71 1.81
C ILE A 62 -2.48 1.39 3.13
N GLU A 63 -1.20 1.73 3.27
CA GLU A 63 -0.44 1.52 4.48
C GLU A 63 -0.97 2.35 5.66
N LEU A 64 -1.34 3.61 5.41
CA LEU A 64 -2.02 4.44 6.41
C LEU A 64 -3.32 3.78 6.91
N MET A 65 -4.13 3.24 5.98
CA MET A 65 -5.38 2.56 6.35
C MET A 65 -5.13 1.32 7.21
N LYS A 66 -4.12 0.50 6.87
CA LYS A 66 -3.73 -0.67 7.65
C LYS A 66 -3.22 -0.30 9.04
N SER A 67 -2.27 0.64 9.13
CA SER A 67 -1.72 1.11 10.41
C SER A 67 -2.81 1.66 11.33
N CYS A 68 -3.79 2.41 10.81
CA CYS A 68 -4.91 2.91 11.63
C CYS A 68 -5.77 1.76 12.18
N TYR A 69 -6.04 0.74 11.36
CA TYR A 69 -6.81 -0.42 11.77
C TYR A 69 -6.07 -1.22 12.85
N GLU A 70 -4.79 -1.53 12.63
CA GLU A 70 -3.95 -2.29 13.57
C GLU A 70 -3.77 -1.57 14.92
N LYS A 71 -3.56 -0.26 14.91
CA LYS A 71 -3.44 0.53 16.15
C LYS A 71 -4.74 0.53 16.96
N ASP A 72 -5.89 0.53 16.29
CA ASP A 72 -7.18 0.43 16.97
C ASP A 72 -7.45 -0.97 17.55
N LEU A 73 -6.92 -2.03 16.91
CA LEU A 73 -6.99 -3.39 17.44
C LEU A 73 -6.04 -3.60 18.63
N ASN A 74 -4.83 -3.06 18.54
CA ASN A 74 -3.78 -3.20 19.55
C ASN A 74 -3.82 -2.08 20.61
N LYS A 75 -4.98 -1.45 20.77
CA LYS A 75 -5.15 -0.28 21.64
C LYS A 75 -4.82 -0.64 23.10
N SER A 76 -3.83 0.04 23.67
CA SER A 76 -3.49 -0.10 25.09
C SER A 76 -4.51 0.64 25.96
N LYS A 77 -4.58 0.28 27.25
CA LYS A 77 -5.49 0.95 28.21
C LYS A 77 -5.23 2.46 28.34
N ASP A 78 -4.02 2.92 28.00
CA ASP A 78 -3.59 4.30 28.16
C ASP A 78 -3.79 5.16 26.90
N ASN A 79 -4.05 4.54 25.74
CA ASN A 79 -4.32 5.25 24.51
C ASN A 79 -5.80 5.16 24.19
N TYR A 80 -6.57 6.22 24.47
CA TYR A 80 -8.01 6.28 24.17
C TYR A 80 -8.33 6.79 22.77
N GLU A 81 -7.34 7.22 21.99
CA GLU A 81 -7.58 7.76 20.65
C GLU A 81 -8.00 6.65 19.69
N VAL A 82 -8.98 6.92 18.81
CA VAL A 82 -9.41 6.01 17.75
C VAL A 82 -8.80 6.48 16.44
N GLN A 83 -7.73 5.82 16.00
CA GLN A 83 -6.93 6.20 14.83
C GLN A 83 -7.76 6.22 13.55
N LYS A 84 -8.66 5.25 13.37
CA LYS A 84 -9.57 5.24 12.21
C LYS A 84 -10.43 6.51 12.14
N ILE A 85 -10.95 7.00 13.26
CA ILE A 85 -11.78 8.22 13.31
C ILE A 85 -10.91 9.46 13.06
N LYS A 86 -9.70 9.51 13.63
CA LYS A 86 -8.76 10.61 13.45
C LYS A 86 -8.43 10.86 11.96
N HIS A 87 -8.19 9.78 11.21
CA HIS A 87 -7.72 9.87 9.82
C HIS A 87 -8.82 9.73 8.76
N ILE A 88 -10.07 9.49 9.13
CA ILE A 88 -11.14 9.17 8.16
C ILE A 88 -11.31 10.26 7.09
N ASN A 89 -11.32 11.53 7.48
CA ASN A 89 -11.52 12.65 6.54
C ASN A 89 -10.37 12.76 5.53
N GLU A 90 -9.13 12.59 6.00
CA GLU A 90 -7.94 12.60 5.16
C GLU A 90 -7.98 11.45 4.14
N ILE A 91 -8.29 10.24 4.62
CA ILE A 91 -8.37 9.03 3.81
C ILE A 91 -9.47 9.19 2.73
N CYS A 92 -10.65 9.65 3.11
CA CYS A 92 -11.75 9.87 2.17
C CYS A 92 -11.38 10.87 1.07
N ASN A 93 -10.76 12.00 1.43
CA ASN A 93 -10.31 12.99 0.45
C ASN A 93 -9.27 12.41 -0.52
N LYS A 94 -8.34 11.58 -0.01
CA LYS A 94 -7.32 10.93 -0.84
C LYS A 94 -7.92 9.86 -1.77
N LEU A 95 -8.89 9.06 -1.30
CA LEU A 95 -9.59 8.05 -2.10
C LEU A 95 -10.45 8.65 -3.22
N LEU A 96 -11.03 9.83 -2.98
CA LEU A 96 -11.85 10.55 -3.96
C LEU A 96 -11.04 11.38 -4.95
N ASN A 97 -9.72 11.48 -4.78
CA ASN A 97 -8.87 12.18 -5.72
C ASN A 97 -8.78 11.41 -7.04
N THR A 98 -9.45 11.92 -8.08
CA THR A 98 -9.52 11.29 -9.41
C THR A 98 -8.14 11.06 -10.04
N LYS A 99 -7.13 11.86 -9.69
CA LYS A 99 -5.75 11.67 -10.17
C LYS A 99 -5.15 10.33 -9.73
N TYR A 100 -5.51 9.87 -8.54
CA TYR A 100 -4.91 8.68 -7.92
C TYR A 100 -5.89 7.52 -7.78
N GLN A 101 -7.18 7.74 -8.03
CA GLN A 101 -8.24 6.76 -7.79
C GLN A 101 -8.00 5.42 -8.49
N GLU A 102 -7.55 5.44 -9.75
CA GLU A 102 -7.21 4.21 -10.51
C GLU A 102 -6.05 3.43 -9.85
N LYS A 103 -5.00 4.13 -9.41
CA LYS A 103 -3.88 3.51 -8.69
C LYS A 103 -4.31 2.99 -7.33
N CYS A 104 -5.18 3.69 -6.62
CA CYS A 104 -5.74 3.21 -5.36
C CYS A 104 -6.56 1.92 -5.55
N LEU A 105 -7.37 1.84 -6.62
CA LEU A 105 -8.11 0.63 -6.97
C LEU A 105 -7.16 -0.54 -7.25
N PHE A 106 -6.15 -0.31 -8.10
CA PHE A 106 -5.13 -1.30 -8.44
C PHE A 106 -4.39 -1.85 -7.20
N HIS A 107 -4.06 -1.00 -6.24
CA HIS A 107 -3.37 -1.37 -5.00
C HIS A 107 -4.30 -1.88 -3.88
N GLY A 108 -5.58 -2.14 -4.18
CA GLY A 108 -6.49 -2.81 -3.25
C GLY A 108 -7.16 -1.90 -2.21
N CYS A 109 -7.50 -0.66 -2.58
CA CYS A 109 -8.22 0.23 -1.65
C CYS A 109 -9.59 -0.32 -1.23
N LEU A 110 -10.28 -1.07 -2.11
CA LEU A 110 -11.56 -1.68 -1.79
C LEU A 110 -11.42 -2.79 -0.72
N ASP A 111 -10.30 -3.51 -0.69
CA ASP A 111 -10.02 -4.48 0.37
C ASP A 111 -9.88 -3.80 1.72
N GLN A 112 -9.17 -2.66 1.76
CA GLN A 112 -9.03 -1.88 2.99
C GLN A 112 -10.36 -1.29 3.44
N ILE A 113 -11.18 -0.76 2.51
CA ILE A 113 -12.53 -0.28 2.82
C ILE A 113 -13.40 -1.41 3.39
N LYS A 114 -13.33 -2.62 2.80
CA LYS A 114 -14.04 -3.80 3.32
C LYS A 114 -13.63 -4.09 4.77
N ILE A 115 -12.33 -4.20 5.05
CA ILE A 115 -11.80 -4.49 6.40
C ILE A 115 -12.28 -3.45 7.41
N TRP A 116 -12.31 -2.17 7.04
CA TRP A 116 -12.78 -1.09 7.91
C TRP A 116 -14.29 -1.13 8.19
N LEU A 117 -15.05 -1.77 7.30
CA LEU A 117 -16.50 -1.92 7.39
C LEU A 117 -16.94 -3.25 8.02
N GLU A 118 -16.05 -4.25 8.11
CA GLU A 118 -16.34 -5.54 8.72
C GLU A 118 -16.50 -5.43 10.25
N PRO A 119 -17.29 -6.35 10.87
CA PRO A 119 -17.37 -6.42 12.32
C PRO A 119 -15.99 -6.57 12.97
N LEU A 120 -15.80 -5.92 14.11
CA LEU A 120 -14.59 -6.02 14.91
C LEU A 120 -14.47 -7.42 15.57
N PRO A 121 -13.30 -7.80 16.13
CA PRO A 121 -13.13 -9.10 16.78
C PRO A 121 -14.11 -9.37 17.93
N ASP A 122 -14.58 -8.33 18.60
CA ASP A 122 -15.63 -8.38 19.64
C ASP A 122 -17.06 -8.45 19.06
N ARG A 123 -17.19 -8.58 17.74
CA ARG A 123 -18.42 -8.62 16.94
C ARG A 123 -19.20 -7.31 16.89
N SER A 124 -18.67 -6.22 17.45
CA SER A 124 -19.28 -4.91 17.30
C SER A 124 -19.11 -4.40 15.88
N LEU A 125 -20.06 -3.58 15.42
CA LEU A 125 -19.93 -2.91 14.12
C LEU A 125 -19.07 -1.66 14.26
N PRO A 126 -18.31 -1.28 13.21
CA PRO A 126 -17.54 -0.05 13.21
C PRO A 126 -18.44 1.18 13.42
N ASN A 127 -17.80 2.23 13.93
CA ASN A 127 -18.46 3.49 14.29
C ASN A 127 -19.26 4.06 13.11
N VAL A 128 -20.43 4.66 13.39
CA VAL A 128 -21.31 5.26 12.38
C VAL A 128 -20.62 6.29 11.49
N VAL A 129 -19.67 7.06 12.03
CA VAL A 129 -18.86 8.04 11.27
C VAL A 129 -18.02 7.34 10.21
N ILE A 130 -17.35 6.23 10.56
CA ILE A 130 -16.56 5.43 9.61
C ILE A 130 -17.47 4.89 8.51
N LYS A 131 -18.60 4.27 8.90
CA LYS A 131 -19.55 3.69 7.95
C LYS A 131 -20.08 4.72 6.96
N LYS A 132 -20.51 5.88 7.44
CA LYS A 132 -21.04 6.97 6.61
C LYS A 132 -20.00 7.45 5.60
N ASN A 133 -18.81 7.80 6.07
CA ASN A 133 -17.73 8.31 5.21
C ASN A 133 -17.29 7.30 4.14
N LEU A 134 -17.13 6.02 4.50
CA LEU A 134 -16.69 5.01 3.53
C LEU A 134 -17.79 4.63 2.53
N LEU A 135 -19.06 4.57 2.94
CA LEU A 135 -20.18 4.37 2.01
C LEU A 135 -20.32 5.56 1.05
N GLU A 136 -20.06 6.78 1.52
CA GLU A 136 -20.04 7.96 0.68
C GLU A 136 -18.90 7.89 -0.35
N VAL A 137 -17.68 7.51 0.06
CA VAL A 137 -16.57 7.27 -0.87
C VAL A 137 -16.97 6.26 -1.95
N LEU A 138 -17.47 5.09 -1.55
CA LEU A 138 -17.90 4.03 -2.47
C LEU A 138 -18.96 4.50 -3.47
N SER A 139 -19.88 5.37 -3.04
CA SER A 139 -20.90 5.94 -3.92
C SER A 139 -20.34 6.92 -4.97
N HIS A 140 -19.26 7.65 -4.65
CA HIS A 140 -18.66 8.69 -5.50
C HIS A 140 -17.49 8.22 -6.36
N MET A 141 -16.89 7.07 -6.06
CA MET A 141 -15.89 6.45 -6.94
C MET A 141 -16.52 6.11 -8.30
N LYS A 142 -15.86 6.52 -9.39
CA LYS A 142 -16.41 6.42 -10.75
C LYS A 142 -16.01 5.14 -11.46
N ASN A 143 -14.81 4.64 -11.18
CA ASN A 143 -14.16 3.58 -11.97
C ASN A 143 -14.12 2.23 -11.25
N ILE A 144 -15.09 1.94 -10.38
CA ILE A 144 -15.23 0.59 -9.80
C ILE A 144 -15.84 -0.29 -10.88
N THR A 145 -15.21 -1.40 -11.22
CA THR A 145 -15.69 -2.39 -12.20
C THR A 145 -16.28 -3.62 -11.51
N ARG A 146 -16.94 -4.52 -12.26
CA ARG A 146 -17.35 -5.83 -11.73
C ARG A 146 -16.18 -6.62 -11.15
N SER A 147 -15.03 -6.62 -11.84
CA SER A 147 -13.83 -7.34 -11.40
C SER A 147 -13.35 -6.84 -10.04
N ASP A 148 -13.31 -5.52 -9.84
CA ASP A 148 -12.90 -4.90 -8.57
C ASP A 148 -13.82 -5.33 -7.40
N LEU A 149 -15.13 -5.40 -7.65
CA LEU A 149 -16.11 -5.85 -6.65
C LEU A 149 -15.96 -7.34 -6.31
N LEU A 150 -15.70 -8.18 -7.31
CA LEU A 150 -15.51 -9.62 -7.13
C LEU A 150 -14.21 -9.92 -6.37
N ASN A 151 -13.11 -9.29 -6.78
CA ASN A 151 -11.79 -9.47 -6.17
C ASN A 151 -11.78 -8.99 -4.72
N SER A 152 -12.27 -7.78 -4.47
CA SER A 152 -12.26 -7.22 -3.12
C SER A 152 -13.34 -7.78 -2.21
N GLN A 153 -14.44 -8.30 -2.77
CA GLN A 153 -15.65 -8.73 -2.07
C GLN A 153 -16.32 -7.64 -1.22
N VAL A 154 -15.99 -6.37 -1.42
CA VAL A 154 -16.59 -5.24 -0.68
C VAL A 154 -18.11 -5.18 -0.83
N GLY A 155 -18.64 -5.67 -1.96
CA GLY A 155 -20.08 -5.78 -2.20
C GLY A 155 -20.81 -6.62 -1.14
N LYS A 156 -20.17 -7.64 -0.56
CA LYS A 156 -20.77 -8.50 0.47
C LYS A 156 -21.05 -7.73 1.75
N ILE A 157 -20.06 -7.00 2.27
CA ILE A 157 -20.21 -6.22 3.50
C ILE A 157 -21.18 -5.05 3.32
N VAL A 158 -21.17 -4.39 2.16
CA VAL A 158 -22.14 -3.33 1.84
C VAL A 158 -23.56 -3.90 1.74
N ASN A 159 -23.73 -5.07 1.12
CA ASN A 159 -25.03 -5.75 1.09
C ASN A 159 -25.48 -6.22 2.49
N PHE A 160 -24.57 -6.57 3.40
CA PHE A 160 -24.91 -6.83 4.81
C PHE A 160 -25.52 -5.57 5.45
N TYR A 161 -24.90 -4.41 5.30
CA TYR A 161 -25.43 -3.14 5.83
C TYR A 161 -26.79 -2.76 5.22
N SER A 162 -27.01 -3.04 3.93
CA SER A 162 -28.27 -2.71 3.24
C SER A 162 -29.46 -3.52 3.77
N LYS A 163 -29.21 -4.71 4.33
CA LYS A 163 -30.21 -5.66 4.84
C LYS A 163 -30.32 -5.68 6.37
N ASN A 164 -29.34 -5.17 7.12
CA ASN A 164 -29.30 -5.26 8.57
C ASN A 164 -30.42 -4.41 9.23
N PRO A 165 -31.41 -5.02 9.91
CA PRO A 165 -32.51 -4.30 10.54
C PRO A 165 -32.10 -3.47 11.76
N ARG A 166 -30.97 -3.79 12.39
CA ARG A 166 -30.43 -3.09 13.56
C ARG A 166 -29.52 -1.92 13.20
N GLU A 167 -29.24 -1.73 11.91
CA GLU A 167 -28.40 -0.63 11.44
C GLU A 167 -29.19 0.68 11.36
N ASN A 168 -28.48 1.80 11.55
CA ASN A 168 -29.00 3.14 11.33
C ASN A 168 -29.64 3.28 9.93
N MET A 169 -30.79 3.95 9.86
CA MET A 169 -31.57 4.12 8.63
C MET A 169 -30.77 4.81 7.52
N GLU A 170 -29.98 5.83 7.85
CA GLU A 170 -29.13 6.55 6.90
C GLU A 170 -28.08 5.62 6.28
N ILE A 171 -27.35 4.88 7.11
CA ILE A 171 -26.33 3.90 6.68
C ILE A 171 -26.96 2.85 5.77
N ARG A 172 -28.13 2.32 6.15
CA ARG A 172 -28.85 1.33 5.35
C ARG A 172 -29.24 1.88 3.99
N ARG A 173 -29.73 3.12 3.92
CA ARG A 173 -30.08 3.81 2.67
C ARG A 173 -28.86 4.00 1.78
N MET A 174 -27.75 4.48 2.33
CA MET A 174 -26.48 4.66 1.58
C MET A 174 -25.97 3.34 1.02
N ALA A 175 -26.00 2.27 1.83
CA ALA A 175 -25.61 0.94 1.39
C ALA A 175 -26.53 0.39 0.28
N LYS A 176 -27.85 0.57 0.39
CA LYS A 176 -28.80 0.22 -0.68
C LYS A 176 -28.50 0.94 -1.99
N ASN A 177 -28.16 2.23 -1.93
CA ASN A 177 -27.80 3.01 -3.11
C ASN A 177 -26.53 2.47 -3.77
N CYS A 178 -25.49 2.14 -2.99
CA CYS A 178 -24.27 1.53 -3.52
C CYS A 178 -24.57 0.19 -4.21
N VAL A 179 -25.34 -0.69 -3.56
CA VAL A 179 -25.73 -1.98 -4.14
C VAL A 179 -26.53 -1.80 -5.44
N SER A 180 -27.48 -0.85 -5.47
CA SER A 180 -28.27 -0.57 -6.67
C SER A 180 -27.39 -0.06 -7.82
N LYS A 181 -26.51 0.91 -7.54
CA LYS A 181 -25.53 1.44 -8.50
C LYS A 181 -24.70 0.32 -9.12
N TRP A 182 -24.13 -0.55 -8.29
CA TRP A 182 -23.28 -1.64 -8.77
C TRP A 182 -24.04 -2.72 -9.53
N LYS A 183 -25.28 -3.03 -9.14
CA LYS A 183 -26.13 -3.94 -9.95
C LYS A 183 -26.37 -3.38 -11.35
N ASN A 184 -26.72 -2.11 -11.45
CA ASN A 184 -26.96 -1.47 -12.75
C ASN A 184 -25.69 -1.44 -13.59
N MET A 185 -24.54 -1.10 -12.98
CA MET A 185 -23.23 -1.14 -13.62
C MET A 185 -22.89 -2.54 -14.15
N ILE A 186 -23.11 -3.59 -13.36
CA ILE A 186 -22.87 -4.98 -13.78
C ILE A 186 -23.73 -5.35 -14.99
N ILE A 187 -25.01 -4.98 -14.98
CA ILE A 187 -25.93 -5.25 -16.09
C ILE A 187 -25.49 -4.50 -17.35
N MET A 188 -25.04 -3.25 -17.21
CA MET A 188 -24.51 -2.47 -18.33
C MET A 188 -23.24 -3.11 -18.92
N GLU A 189 -22.29 -3.51 -18.08
CA GLU A 189 -21.08 -4.23 -18.51
C GLU A 189 -21.44 -5.54 -19.25
N GLU A 190 -22.41 -6.32 -18.75
CA GLU A 190 -22.86 -7.56 -19.41
C GLU A 190 -23.51 -7.29 -20.78
N ASN A 191 -24.29 -6.22 -20.93
CA ASN A 191 -24.92 -5.90 -22.21
C ASN A 191 -23.87 -5.46 -23.25
N GLU A 192 -22.90 -4.66 -22.84
CA GLU A 192 -21.77 -4.22 -23.69
C GLU A 192 -20.93 -5.41 -24.17
N GLU A 193 -20.65 -6.39 -23.27
CA GLU A 193 -19.92 -7.61 -23.63
C GLU A 193 -20.70 -8.50 -24.60
N ASN A 194 -22.04 -8.53 -24.50
CA ASN A 194 -22.90 -9.34 -25.36
C ASN A 194 -23.32 -8.65 -26.67
N GLY A 195 -22.90 -7.39 -26.90
CA GLY A 195 -23.26 -6.63 -28.10
C GLY A 195 -24.75 -6.31 -28.21
N LEU A 196 -25.45 -6.18 -27.08
CA LEU A 196 -26.89 -5.89 -26.97
C LEU A 196 -27.15 -4.41 -26.69
#